data_AF-A0A8S1VL92-F1
#
_entry.id   AF-A0A8S1VL92-F1
#
_cell.length_a   1.000
_cell.length_b   1.000
_cell.length_c   1.000
_cell.angle_alpha   90.00
_cell.angle_beta   90.00
_cell.angle_gamma   90.00
#
_symmetry.space_group_name_H-M   'P 1'
#
loop_
_entity.id
_entity.type
_entity.pdbx_description
1 polymer ?
#
loop_
_entity_poly.entity_id
_entity_poly.type
_entity_poly.pdbx_seq_one_letter_code
_entity_poly.pdbx_strand_id
1 'polypeptide(L)'
;MNSSESEDQDINIEEEELSKPILQVQSAKGMEIQENSDPFNGTFVFFDEDHTLGNSLRYILANQPNVEFCGYSLPHPSENKMNLRLQTMNETKEKVMNDGLKCLSQICDIIEDKFKQALEKK
;
A
#
# COMPACT_ATOMS: atom_id res chain seq x y z
N MET A 1 43.94 -36.68 -35.10
CA MET A 1 44.82 -35.74 -34.38
C MET A 1 43.96 -34.56 -33.95
N ASN A 2 43.77 -34.47 -32.63
CA ASN A 2 43.18 -33.44 -31.76
C ASN A 2 41.85 -32.74 -32.12
N SER A 3 40.81 -33.26 -31.46
CA SER A 3 39.87 -32.60 -30.55
C SER A 3 40.03 -31.10 -30.23
N SER A 4 38.89 -30.39 -30.26
CA SER A 4 38.54 -29.30 -29.35
C SER A 4 37.03 -29.34 -29.11
N GLU A 5 36.64 -29.96 -27.99
CA GLU A 5 35.33 -29.87 -27.37
C GLU A 5 35.12 -28.43 -26.86
N SER A 6 33.91 -27.90 -27.00
CA SER A 6 33.47 -26.68 -26.31
C SER A 6 32.27 -27.04 -25.44
N GLU A 7 32.48 -26.81 -24.15
CA GLU A 7 31.76 -27.31 -22.98
C GLU A 7 30.32 -26.79 -22.88
N ASP A 8 29.36 -27.71 -22.74
CA ASP A 8 28.03 -27.45 -22.20
C ASP A 8 28.17 -27.24 -20.67
N GLN A 9 27.82 -26.05 -20.16
CA GLN A 9 27.77 -25.79 -18.73
C GLN A 9 26.32 -25.85 -18.23
N ASP A 10 25.99 -26.99 -17.63
CA ASP A 10 24.83 -27.17 -16.76
C ASP A 10 24.95 -26.28 -15.51
N ILE A 11 24.02 -25.35 -15.32
CA ILE A 11 23.93 -24.53 -14.11
C ILE A 11 23.08 -25.27 -13.08
N ASN A 12 23.77 -25.99 -12.20
CA ASN A 12 23.23 -26.60 -10.99
C ASN A 12 22.93 -25.49 -9.95
N ILE A 13 21.66 -25.15 -9.71
CA ILE A 13 21.25 -24.30 -8.58
C ILE A 13 20.47 -25.18 -7.60
N GLU A 14 21.07 -25.27 -6.42
CA GLU A 14 20.82 -26.23 -5.35
C GLU A 14 19.41 -26.11 -4.74
N GLU A 15 18.82 -27.27 -4.47
CA GLU A 15 17.61 -27.48 -3.67
C GLU A 15 17.85 -27.04 -2.20
N GLU A 16 17.82 -25.74 -1.92
CA GLU A 16 17.98 -25.22 -0.54
C GLU A 16 17.02 -24.07 -0.21
N GLU A 17 15.78 -24.10 -0.72
CA GLU A 17 14.73 -23.12 -0.38
C GLU A 17 13.55 -23.70 0.44
N LEU A 18 13.68 -24.90 1.04
CA LEU A 18 12.59 -25.53 1.81
C LEU A 18 12.83 -25.65 3.32
N SER A 19 13.65 -24.77 3.93
CA SER A 19 13.95 -24.86 5.38
C SER A 19 13.92 -23.55 6.17
N LYS A 20 13.51 -22.42 5.58
CA LYS A 20 13.41 -21.18 6.37
C LYS A 20 12.15 -21.23 7.26
N PRO A 21 12.30 -21.09 8.60
CA PRO A 21 11.18 -21.13 9.52
C PRO A 21 10.24 -19.92 9.32
N ILE A 22 8.94 -20.15 9.48
CA ILE A 22 7.78 -19.26 9.18
C ILE A 22 7.75 -17.96 10.02
N LEU A 23 8.79 -17.67 10.82
CA LEU A 23 8.85 -16.53 11.74
C LEU A 23 10.00 -15.57 11.44
N GLN A 24 10.12 -15.16 10.17
CA GLN A 24 10.65 -13.84 9.86
C GLN A 24 9.45 -13.01 9.40
N VAL A 25 8.99 -12.11 10.26
CA VAL A 25 8.25 -10.93 9.81
C VAL A 25 9.22 -10.19 8.91
N GLN A 26 9.21 -10.53 7.62
CA GLN A 26 9.83 -9.70 6.60
C GLN A 26 9.21 -8.33 6.80
N SER A 27 10.03 -7.30 6.98
CA SER A 27 9.54 -5.92 7.10
C SER A 27 8.77 -5.62 5.82
N ALA A 28 7.45 -5.83 5.84
CA ALA A 28 6.60 -5.58 4.70
C ALA A 28 6.78 -4.10 4.36
N LYS A 29 7.16 -3.84 3.12
CA LYS A 29 7.34 -2.48 2.60
C LYS A 29 5.94 -1.85 2.67
N GLY A 30 5.57 -1.16 3.75
CA GLY A 30 4.16 -0.81 3.99
C GLY A 30 3.59 0.15 2.96
N MET A 31 4.37 1.16 2.58
CA MET A 31 3.99 2.15 1.57
C MET A 31 5.23 2.68 0.86
N GLU A 32 5.11 2.96 -0.43
CA GLU A 32 6.11 3.65 -1.24
C GLU A 32 5.48 4.85 -1.94
N ILE A 33 6.22 5.95 -2.05
CA ILE A 33 5.79 7.13 -2.80
C ILE A 33 6.51 7.08 -4.14
N GLN A 34 5.78 7.03 -5.24
CA GLN A 34 6.40 7.22 -6.55
C GLN A 34 6.87 8.67 -6.63
N GLU A 35 8.20 8.86 -6.65
CA GLU A 35 8.78 10.19 -6.66
C GLU A 35 8.39 10.94 -7.93
N ASN A 36 7.59 11.99 -7.73
CA ASN A 36 7.34 13.03 -8.71
C ASN A 36 7.91 14.33 -8.17
N SER A 37 8.49 15.16 -9.04
CA SER A 37 9.06 16.46 -8.66
C SER A 37 8.03 17.44 -8.08
N ASP A 38 6.73 17.14 -8.21
CA ASP A 38 5.65 17.99 -7.72
C ASP A 38 5.30 17.72 -6.24
N PRO A 39 5.28 18.76 -5.37
CA PRO A 39 4.92 18.60 -3.96
C PRO A 39 3.41 18.36 -3.73
N PHE A 40 2.56 18.75 -4.69
CA PHE A 40 1.10 18.70 -4.59
C PHE A 40 0.45 17.50 -5.29
N ASN A 41 1.22 16.79 -6.12
CA ASN A 41 0.73 15.68 -6.93
C ASN A 41 1.61 14.46 -6.69
N GLY A 42 1.01 13.30 -6.42
CA GLY A 42 1.79 12.07 -6.29
C GLY A 42 0.95 10.81 -6.27
N THR A 43 1.64 9.69 -6.49
CA THR A 43 1.06 8.36 -6.44
C THR A 43 1.68 7.59 -5.28
N PHE A 44 0.84 7.15 -4.36
CA PHE A 44 1.21 6.31 -3.23
C PHE A 44 0.93 4.86 -3.58
N VAL A 45 1.89 3.98 -3.37
CA VAL A 45 1.78 2.54 -3.59
C VAL A 45 1.73 1.87 -2.23
N PHE A 46 0.60 1.23 -1.95
CA PHE A 46 0.41 0.38 -0.77
C PHE A 46 0.64 -1.07 -1.18
N PHE A 47 1.39 -1.79 -0.38
CA PHE A 47 1.62 -3.22 -0.56
C PHE A 47 0.71 -3.99 0.39
N ASP A 48 0.23 -5.15 -0.06
CA ASP A 48 -0.66 -6.02 0.70
C ASP A 48 -1.99 -5.35 1.10
N GLU A 49 -2.43 -4.35 0.32
CA GLU A 49 -3.68 -3.62 0.51
C GLU A 49 -4.55 -3.66 -0.74
N ASP A 50 -5.87 -3.59 -0.53
CA ASP A 50 -6.87 -3.75 -1.59
C ASP A 50 -8.01 -2.69 -1.51
N HIS A 51 -9.18 -3.02 -2.08
CA HIS A 51 -10.37 -2.18 -2.06
C HIS A 51 -10.82 -1.78 -0.64
N THR A 52 -10.49 -2.56 0.38
CA THR A 52 -10.89 -2.32 1.77
C THR A 52 -10.32 -1.00 2.28
N LEU A 53 -9.00 -0.85 2.26
CA LEU A 53 -8.34 0.40 2.62
C LEU A 53 -8.55 1.46 1.53
N GLY A 54 -8.45 1.08 0.26
CA GLY A 54 -8.53 2.00 -0.88
C GLY A 54 -9.82 2.79 -0.94
N ASN A 55 -10.97 2.11 -0.87
CA ASN A 55 -12.26 2.78 -0.94
C ASN A 55 -12.53 3.66 0.28
N SER A 56 -12.17 3.17 1.47
CA SER A 56 -12.32 3.90 2.74
C SER A 56 -11.52 5.19 2.71
N LEU A 57 -10.25 5.11 2.31
CA LEU A 57 -9.34 6.25 2.29
C LEU A 57 -9.71 7.24 1.17
N ARG A 58 -10.09 6.74 -0.01
CA ARG A 58 -10.59 7.59 -1.11
C ARG A 58 -11.79 8.42 -0.68
N TYR A 59 -12.74 7.83 0.05
CA TYR A 59 -13.92 8.56 0.52
C TYR A 59 -13.55 9.70 1.48
N ILE A 60 -12.64 9.45 2.41
CA ILE A 60 -12.19 10.46 3.38
C ILE A 60 -11.44 11.59 2.69
N LEU A 61 -10.49 11.26 1.82
CA LEU A 61 -9.68 12.24 1.10
C LEU A 61 -10.53 13.08 0.14
N ALA A 62 -11.49 12.49 -0.56
CA ALA A 62 -12.39 13.22 -1.45
C ALA A 62 -13.29 14.25 -0.73
N ASN A 63 -13.50 14.09 0.58
CA ASN A 63 -14.27 15.03 1.40
C ASN A 63 -13.41 16.18 1.97
N GLN A 64 -12.08 16.15 1.80
CA GLN A 64 -11.22 17.22 2.27
C GLN A 64 -11.24 18.40 1.29
N PRO A 65 -11.40 19.65 1.75
CA PRO A 65 -11.48 20.82 0.88
C PRO A 65 -10.16 21.13 0.15
N ASN A 66 -9.04 20.61 0.64
CA ASN A 66 -7.71 20.83 0.08
C ASN A 66 -7.35 19.82 -1.04
N VAL A 67 -8.23 18.85 -1.33
CA VAL A 67 -8.03 17.79 -2.33
C VAL A 67 -8.80 18.14 -3.59
N GLU A 68 -8.10 18.18 -4.72
CA GLU A 68 -8.71 18.35 -6.04
C GLU A 68 -9.13 17.00 -6.62
N PHE A 69 -8.26 16.01 -6.50
CA PHE A 69 -8.47 14.69 -7.06
C PHE A 69 -7.90 13.61 -6.15
N CYS A 70 -8.70 12.56 -5.94
CA CYS A 70 -8.28 11.34 -5.28
C CYS A 70 -8.90 10.12 -5.95
N GLY A 71 -8.08 9.13 -6.27
CA GLY A 71 -8.53 7.86 -6.83
C GLY A 71 -7.56 6.74 -6.51
N TYR A 72 -8.07 5.51 -6.44
CA TYR A 72 -7.23 4.32 -6.29
C TYR A 72 -7.48 3.33 -7.41
N SER A 73 -6.47 2.54 -7.74
CA SER A 73 -6.56 1.46 -8.72
C SER A 73 -5.72 0.27 -8.27
N LEU A 74 -6.20 -0.93 -8.60
CA LEU A 74 -5.43 -2.16 -8.49
C LEU A 74 -4.90 -2.47 -9.90
N PRO A 75 -3.57 -2.52 -10.11
CA PRO A 75 -2.99 -2.73 -11.43
C PRO A 75 -3.34 -4.12 -11.99
N HIS A 76 -3.34 -5.14 -11.13
CA HIS A 76 -3.72 -6.50 -11.51
C HIS A 76 -4.21 -7.28 -10.27
N PRO A 77 -5.28 -8.09 -10.37
CA PRO A 77 -5.82 -8.84 -9.22
C PRO A 77 -4.86 -9.85 -8.58
N SER A 78 -3.85 -10.31 -9.32
CA SER A 78 -2.82 -11.24 -8.80
C SER A 78 -1.62 -10.53 -8.16
N GLU A 79 -1.56 -9.20 -8.21
CA GLU A 79 -0.57 -8.42 -7.49
C GLU A 79 -1.25 -7.71 -6.31
N ASN A 80 -0.78 -7.98 -5.09
CA ASN A 80 -1.29 -7.31 -3.89
C ASN A 80 -0.68 -5.90 -3.76
N LYS A 81 -1.00 -5.02 -4.70
CA LYS A 81 -0.56 -3.62 -4.70
C LYS A 81 -1.73 -2.73 -5.02
N MET A 82 -1.86 -1.64 -4.26
CA MET A 82 -2.84 -0.60 -4.50
C MET A 82 -2.14 0.71 -4.80
N ASN A 83 -2.47 1.31 -5.94
CA ASN A 83 -1.98 2.63 -6.31
C ASN A 83 -3.06 3.67 -5.96
N LEU A 84 -2.70 4.65 -5.14
CA LEU A 84 -3.56 5.79 -4.79
C LEU A 84 -2.95 7.08 -5.36
N ARG A 85 -3.67 7.74 -6.26
CA ARG A 85 -3.30 9.03 -6.83
C ARG A 85 -3.97 10.15 -6.05
N LEU A 86 -3.16 11.09 -5.59
CA LEU A 86 -3.61 12.28 -4.85
C LEU A 86 -3.11 13.55 -5.55
N GLN A 87 -4.02 14.51 -5.70
CA GLN A 87 -3.75 15.86 -6.16
C GLN A 87 -4.36 16.85 -5.18
N THR A 88 -3.53 17.76 -4.68
CA THR A 88 -3.91 18.77 -3.68
C THR A 88 -3.75 20.16 -4.26
N MET A 89 -4.50 21.12 -3.72
CA MET A 89 -4.43 22.52 -4.16
C MET A 89 -3.31 23.27 -3.42
N ASN A 90 -3.39 23.32 -2.09
CA ASN A 90 -2.64 24.27 -1.26
C ASN A 90 -1.73 23.61 -0.22
N GLU A 91 -1.77 22.29 -0.05
CA GLU A 91 -1.03 21.55 0.97
C GLU A 91 -0.23 20.41 0.37
N THR A 92 0.89 20.02 0.99
CA THR A 92 1.71 18.94 0.48
C THR A 92 0.95 17.61 0.47
N LYS A 93 1.17 16.81 -0.57
CA LYS A 93 0.54 15.48 -0.74
C LYS A 93 0.72 14.59 0.50
N GLU A 94 1.90 14.64 1.12
CA GLU A 94 2.23 13.87 2.33
C GLU A 94 1.43 14.31 3.55
N LYS A 95 1.22 15.62 3.73
CA LYS A 95 0.46 16.15 4.85
C LYS A 95 -1.00 15.72 4.75
N VAL A 96 -1.60 15.96 3.60
CA VAL A 96 -3.01 15.61 3.33
C VAL A 96 -3.24 14.11 3.47
N MET A 97 -2.29 13.29 3.01
CA MET A 97 -2.34 11.84 3.17
C MET A 97 -2.32 11.41 4.65
N ASN A 98 -1.39 11.96 5.43
CA ASN A 98 -1.30 11.68 6.87
C ASN A 98 -2.55 12.11 7.62
N ASP A 99 -3.10 13.29 7.30
CA ASP A 99 -4.30 13.79 7.94
C ASP A 99 -5.54 12.94 7.56
N GLY A 100 -5.61 12.44 6.32
CA GLY A 100 -6.62 11.47 5.89
C GLY A 100 -6.56 10.16 6.65
N LEU A 101 -5.36 9.59 6.85
CA LEU A 101 -5.16 8.36 7.63
C LEU A 101 -5.53 8.54 9.11
N LYS A 102 -5.15 9.67 9.72
CA LYS A 102 -5.57 10.01 11.09
C LYS A 102 -7.08 10.13 11.22
N CYS A 103 -7.72 10.77 10.25
CA CYS A 103 -9.18 10.90 10.23
C CYS A 103 -9.86 9.53 10.14
N LEU A 104 -9.34 8.61 9.31
CA LEU A 104 -9.84 7.23 9.24
C LEU A 104 -9.76 6.53 10.60
N SER A 105 -8.61 6.63 11.28
CA SER A 105 -8.44 6.05 12.63
C SER A 105 -9.47 6.62 13.62
N GLN A 106 -9.64 7.94 13.65
CA GLN A 106 -10.59 8.60 14.56
C GLN A 106 -12.04 8.17 14.28
N ILE A 107 -12.40 7.95 13.01
CA ILE A 107 -13.72 7.45 12.65
C ILE A 107 -13.93 6.05 13.24
N CYS A 108 -12.93 5.18 13.14
CA CYS A 108 -12.99 3.84 13.73
C CYS A 108 -13.17 3.90 15.25
N ASP A 109 -12.42 4.77 15.94
CA ASP A 109 -12.54 4.96 17.40
C ASP A 109 -13.95 5.40 17.81
N ILE A 110 -14.52 6.38 17.08
CA ILE A 110 -15.88 6.88 17.32
C ILE A 110 -16.93 5.78 17.09
N ILE A 111 -16.75 4.96 16.05
CA ILE A 111 -17.65 3.84 15.75
C ILE A 111 -17.60 2.81 16.87
N GLU A 112 -16.40 2.47 17.34
CA GLU A 112 -16.19 1.52 18.43
C GLU A 112 -16.84 2.01 19.73
N ASP A 113 -16.63 3.27 20.11
CA ASP A 113 -17.22 3.86 21.32
C ASP A 113 -18.74 3.86 21.26
N LYS A 114 -19.31 4.29 20.13
CA LYS A 114 -20.78 4.29 19.95
C LYS A 114 -21.35 2.88 19.98
N PHE A 115 -20.63 1.92 19.41
CA PHE A 115 -21.03 0.52 19.44
C PHE A 115 -21.03 -0.05 20.86
N LYS A 116 -19.96 0.19 21.64
CA LYS A 116 -19.88 -0.21 23.06
C LYS A 116 -21.00 0.42 23.91
N GLN A 117 -21.24 1.72 23.75
CA GLN A 117 -22.33 2.41 24.45
C GLN A 117 -23.71 1.85 24.10
N ALA A 118 -23.93 1.43 22.85
CA ALA A 118 -25.18 0.81 22.43
C ALA A 118 -25.34 -0.60 23.01
N LEU A 119 -24.24 -1.33 23.20
CA LEU A 119 -24.22 -2.64 23.83
C LEU A 119 -24.54 -2.56 25.33
N GLU A 120 -24.00 -1.57 26.04
CA GLU A 120 -24.25 -1.34 27.48
C GLU A 120 -25.70 -0.90 27.79
N LYS A 121 -26.40 -0.32 26.81
CA LYS A 121 -27.80 0.11 26.95
C LYS A 121 -28.81 -1.02 26.75
N LYS A 122 -28.36 -2.24 26.51
CA LYS A 122 -29.20 -3.41 26.21
C LYS A 122 -29.15 -4.43 27.35
#